data_AF-A0A838L9W3-F1
#
_entry.id   AF-A0A838L9W3-F1
#
_cell.length_a   1.000
_cell.length_b   1.000
_cell.length_c   1.000
_cell.angle_alpha   90.00
_cell.angle_beta   90.00
_cell.angle_gamma   90.00
#
_symmetry.space_group_name_H-M   'P 1'
#
loop_
_entity.id
_entity.type
_entity.pdbx_description
1 polymer ?
#
loop_
_entity_poly.entity_id
_entity_poly.type
_entity_poly.pdbx_seq_one_letter_code
_entity_poly.pdbx_strand_id
1 'polypeptide(L)'
;MIRAFFLALDDLGDVRVLRILGRSLLTTLAIFVVLGFLLGWALHGADPCSWWSEDDSCPLGGGTSGLGAFLLTALGIWFLFPAIAIGVISAYMDRIVAAVEARRYPEALASAKPLGWARGVLLGLKSSLRVLICNLIALPFYILLLVTGIGTVLLFVAVNGVAFGRDLGEMVAARHLDDPATRAWLRGTRGDRAVMGMMVTGVFLLPIVNLLAPVLGAAMATHLFHQRLRP
;
A
#
# COMPACT_ATOMS: atom_id res chain seq x y z
N MET A 1 -18.32 6.38 -11.39
CA MET A 1 -17.08 5.61 -11.12
C MET A 1 -16.16 5.54 -12.35
N ILE A 2 -16.65 5.07 -13.50
CA ILE A 2 -15.85 4.96 -14.74
C ILE A 2 -15.17 6.28 -15.12
N ARG A 3 -15.88 7.42 -15.06
CA ARG A 3 -15.30 8.75 -15.30
C ARG A 3 -14.13 9.08 -14.35
N ALA A 4 -14.24 8.73 -13.07
CA ALA A 4 -13.18 8.97 -12.09
C ALA A 4 -11.95 8.09 -12.35
N PHE A 5 -12.14 6.87 -12.85
CA PHE A 5 -11.05 6.00 -13.29
C PHE A 5 -10.28 6.60 -14.47
N PHE A 6 -10.98 7.07 -15.51
CA PHE A 6 -10.30 7.70 -16.67
C PHE A 6 -9.61 9.02 -16.32
N LEU A 7 -10.20 9.83 -15.43
CA LEU A 7 -9.52 11.03 -14.92
C LEU A 7 -8.25 10.67 -14.14
N ALA A 8 -8.32 9.63 -13.30
CA ALA A 8 -7.16 9.15 -12.57
C ALA A 8 -6.06 8.58 -13.49
N LEU A 9 -6.43 7.93 -14.60
CA LEU A 9 -5.47 7.52 -15.63
C LEU A 9 -4.78 8.72 -16.30
N ASP A 10 -5.53 9.78 -16.60
CA ASP A 10 -4.96 11.03 -17.12
C ASP A 10 -4.04 11.72 -16.09
N ASP A 11 -4.32 11.58 -14.80
CA ASP A 11 -3.47 12.10 -13.73
C ASP A 11 -2.16 11.32 -13.54
N LEU A 12 -2.11 10.02 -13.91
CA LEU A 12 -0.85 9.25 -13.89
C LEU A 12 0.20 9.80 -14.86
N GLY A 13 -0.22 10.43 -15.96
CA GLY A 13 0.69 11.04 -16.94
C GLY A 13 1.27 12.39 -16.51
N ASP A 14 0.79 12.97 -15.40
CA ASP A 14 1.24 14.28 -14.94
C ASP A 14 2.67 14.23 -14.36
N VAL A 15 3.50 15.20 -14.75
CA VAL A 15 4.91 15.29 -14.33
C VAL A 15 5.06 15.37 -12.81
N ARG A 16 4.10 15.98 -12.09
CA ARG A 16 4.13 16.05 -10.62
C ARG A 16 3.89 14.68 -10.01
N VAL A 17 2.92 13.93 -10.53
CA VAL A 17 2.60 12.57 -10.08
C VAL A 17 3.76 11.62 -10.39
N LEU A 18 4.31 11.67 -11.60
CA LEU A 18 5.49 10.90 -11.99
C LEU A 18 6.72 11.22 -11.13
N ARG A 19 6.94 12.49 -10.78
CA ARG A 19 8.03 12.90 -9.88
C ARG A 19 7.85 12.35 -8.48
N ILE A 20 6.61 12.28 -7.98
CA ILE A 20 6.30 11.68 -6.68
C ILE A 20 6.56 10.17 -6.73
N LEU A 21 6.13 9.48 -7.79
CA LEU A 21 6.39 8.06 -7.99
C LEU A 21 7.88 7.75 -8.12
N GLY A 22 8.64 8.55 -8.87
CA GLY A 22 10.09 8.43 -8.95
C GLY A 22 10.78 8.64 -7.61
N ARG A 23 10.33 9.62 -6.81
CA ARG A 23 10.85 9.86 -5.45
C ARG A 23 10.51 8.74 -4.49
N SER A 24 9.30 8.18 -4.54
CA SER A 24 8.91 7.06 -3.69
C SER A 24 9.73 5.82 -4.04
N LEU A 25 9.91 5.52 -5.33
CA LEU A 25 10.75 4.41 -5.79
C LEU A 25 12.21 4.58 -5.35
N LEU A 26 12.78 5.78 -5.53
CA LEU A 26 14.14 6.08 -5.09
C LEU A 26 14.29 5.99 -3.56
N THR A 27 13.27 6.43 -2.80
CA THR A 27 13.26 6.30 -1.34
C THR A 27 13.22 4.83 -0.92
N THR A 28 12.36 4.02 -1.54
CA THR A 28 12.29 2.57 -1.30
C THR A 28 13.62 1.89 -1.61
N LEU A 29 14.23 2.20 -2.76
CA LEU A 29 15.53 1.66 -3.15
C LEU A 29 16.63 2.06 -2.17
N ALA A 30 16.65 3.33 -1.75
CA ALA A 30 17.61 3.82 -0.75
C ALA A 30 17.46 3.09 0.59
N ILE A 31 16.22 2.86 1.06
CA ILE A 31 15.96 2.09 2.28
C ILE A 31 16.51 0.67 2.14
N PHE A 32 16.27 0.00 1.01
CA PHE A 32 16.79 -1.36 0.80
C PHE A 32 18.30 -1.41 0.71
N VAL A 33 18.95 -0.45 0.06
CA VAL A 33 20.42 -0.38 -0.01
C VAL A 33 21.01 -0.21 1.39
N VAL A 34 20.46 0.73 2.18
CA VAL A 34 20.92 0.96 3.56
C VAL A 34 20.67 -0.28 4.42
N LEU A 35 19.48 -0.86 4.35
CA LEU A 35 19.13 -2.03 5.16
C LEU A 35 19.93 -3.27 4.75
N GLY A 36 20.15 -3.48 3.45
CA GLY A 36 20.99 -4.56 2.93
C GLY A 36 22.45 -4.40 3.38
N PHE A 37 22.98 -3.18 3.35
CA PHE A 37 24.31 -2.89 3.88
C PHE A 37 24.40 -3.14 5.39
N LEU A 38 23.43 -2.65 6.17
CA LEU A 38 23.37 -2.85 7.63
C LEU A 38 23.24 -4.33 7.99
N LEU A 39 22.40 -5.07 7.27
CA LEU A 39 22.18 -6.49 7.50
C LEU A 39 23.43 -7.29 7.11
N GLY A 40 24.06 -6.97 5.98
CA GLY A 40 25.32 -7.58 5.57
C GLY A 40 26.46 -7.29 6.55
N TRP A 41 26.53 -6.07 7.09
CA TRP A 41 27.49 -5.70 8.14
C TRP A 41 27.20 -6.44 9.45
N ALA A 42 25.93 -6.49 9.89
CA ALA A 42 25.54 -7.17 11.13
C ALA A 42 25.75 -8.69 11.07
N LEU A 43 25.62 -9.29 9.88
CA LEU A 43 25.87 -10.71 9.64
C LEU A 43 27.34 -11.01 9.31
N HIS A 44 28.20 -9.99 9.21
CA HIS A 44 29.60 -10.19 8.88
C HIS A 44 30.33 -10.92 10.01
N GLY A 45 30.81 -12.13 9.73
CA GLY A 45 31.46 -12.99 10.73
C GLY A 45 30.50 -13.69 11.69
N ALA A 46 29.18 -13.56 11.50
CA ALA A 46 28.20 -14.37 12.21
C ALA A 46 28.16 -15.78 11.59
N ASP A 47 28.24 -16.81 12.42
CA ASP A 47 28.00 -18.18 11.98
C ASP A 47 26.53 -18.55 12.26
N PRO A 48 25.64 -18.52 11.25
CA PRO A 48 24.23 -18.84 11.46
C PRO A 48 24.01 -20.31 11.88
N CYS A 49 25.01 -21.18 11.73
CA CYS A 49 24.96 -22.58 12.16
C CYS A 49 25.18 -22.74 13.68
N SER A 50 25.75 -21.75 14.39
CA SER A 50 26.14 -21.90 15.80
C SER A 50 24.96 -22.10 16.77
N TRP A 51 23.73 -21.81 16.33
CA TRP A 51 22.51 -22.08 17.11
C TRP A 51 21.93 -23.48 16.88
N TRP A 52 22.34 -24.20 15.83
CA TRP A 52 21.71 -25.46 15.40
C TRP A 52 22.67 -26.66 15.35
N SER A 53 23.98 -26.45 15.29
CA SER A 53 24.98 -27.51 15.32
C SER A 53 26.17 -27.13 16.22
N GLU A 54 26.43 -27.95 17.24
CA GLU A 54 27.71 -27.94 17.99
C GLU A 54 28.87 -28.52 17.17
N ASP A 55 28.55 -29.28 16.11
CA ASP A 55 29.55 -29.87 15.21
C ASP A 55 30.02 -28.85 14.18
N ASP A 56 31.35 -28.76 14.03
CA ASP A 56 32.13 -27.89 13.12
C ASP A 56 31.85 -28.12 11.62
N SER A 57 30.86 -28.96 11.28
CA SER A 57 30.43 -29.28 9.93
C SER A 57 29.26 -28.39 9.51
N CYS A 58 29.46 -27.08 9.46
CA CYS A 58 28.49 -26.20 8.78
C CYS A 58 28.65 -26.42 7.26
N PRO A 59 27.58 -26.84 6.52
CA PRO A 59 27.64 -26.97 5.05
C PRO A 59 27.94 -25.64 4.33
N LEU A 60 27.88 -24.53 5.08
CA LEU A 60 28.16 -23.16 4.67
C LEU A 60 29.59 -22.72 5.06
N GLY A 61 30.59 -23.61 4.99
CA GLY A 61 32.01 -23.29 5.20
C GLY A 61 32.55 -22.13 4.35
N GLY A 62 33.79 -21.70 4.57
CA GLY A 62 34.35 -20.40 4.14
C GLY A 62 34.15 -19.91 2.69
N GLY A 63 33.83 -20.78 1.73
CA GLY A 63 33.41 -20.41 0.36
C GLY A 63 31.89 -20.41 0.10
N THR A 64 31.10 -21.13 0.90
CA THR A 64 29.63 -21.19 0.89
C THR A 64 28.99 -20.25 1.95
N SER A 65 29.79 -19.73 2.88
CA SER A 65 29.42 -18.69 3.86
C SER A 65 28.85 -17.42 3.21
N GLY A 66 29.41 -17.00 2.07
CA GLY A 66 28.88 -15.89 1.27
C GLY A 66 27.51 -16.18 0.67
N LEU A 67 27.24 -17.44 0.30
CA LEU A 67 25.93 -17.84 -0.25
C LEU A 67 24.87 -17.90 0.86
N GLY A 68 25.21 -18.41 2.04
CA GLY A 68 24.33 -18.43 3.21
C GLY A 68 23.99 -17.02 3.70
N ALA A 69 25.00 -16.16 3.85
CA ALA A 69 24.80 -14.76 4.20
C ALA A 69 23.97 -14.01 3.14
N PHE A 70 24.21 -14.28 1.85
CA PHE A 70 23.40 -13.73 0.76
C PHE A 70 21.94 -14.18 0.85
N LEU A 71 21.68 -15.48 1.06
CA LEU A 71 20.32 -16.03 1.19
C LEU A 71 19.59 -15.47 2.42
N LEU A 72 20.26 -15.38 3.57
CA LEU A 72 19.68 -14.78 4.78
C LEU A 72 19.39 -13.29 4.58
N THR A 73 20.29 -12.56 3.92
CA THR A 73 20.09 -11.14 3.59
C THR A 73 18.92 -10.98 2.61
N ALA A 74 18.85 -11.82 1.57
CA ALA A 74 17.77 -11.82 0.59
C ALA A 74 16.42 -12.16 1.24
N LEU A 75 16.39 -13.14 2.15
CA LEU A 75 15.20 -13.53 2.90
C LEU A 75 14.76 -12.41 3.86
N GLY A 76 15.71 -11.77 4.55
CA GLY A 76 15.44 -10.61 5.39
C GLY A 76 14.85 -9.45 4.60
N ILE A 77 15.43 -9.13 3.44
CA ILE A 77 14.90 -8.11 2.51
C ILE A 77 13.51 -8.50 2.01
N TRP A 78 13.29 -9.76 1.61
CA TRP A 78 12.00 -10.26 1.15
C TRP A 78 10.91 -10.14 2.23
N PHE A 79 11.24 -10.46 3.48
CA PHE A 79 10.31 -10.33 4.61
C PHE A 79 10.04 -8.87 4.99
N LEU A 80 11.05 -8.00 4.92
CA LEU A 80 10.92 -6.57 5.21
C LEU A 80 10.23 -5.81 4.07
N PHE A 81 10.21 -6.38 2.86
CA PHE A 81 9.70 -5.70 1.68
C PHE A 81 8.26 -5.20 1.81
N PRO A 82 7.27 -6.03 2.24
CA PRO A 82 5.90 -5.57 2.40
C PRO A 82 5.77 -4.43 3.42
N ALA A 83 6.50 -4.51 4.54
CA ALA A 83 6.45 -3.49 5.59
C ALA A 83 7.00 -2.14 5.09
N ILE A 84 8.14 -2.16 4.40
CA ILE A 84 8.76 -0.98 3.80
C ILE A 84 7.86 -0.40 2.71
N ALA A 85 7.33 -1.26 1.82
CA ALA A 85 6.44 -0.84 0.74
C ALA A 85 5.19 -0.13 1.28
N ILE A 86 4.52 -0.71 2.28
CA ILE A 86 3.34 -0.09 2.94
C ILE A 86 3.72 1.24 3.59
N GLY A 87 4.86 1.31 4.28
CA GLY A 87 5.34 2.54 4.92
C GLY A 87 5.59 3.66 3.91
N VAL A 88 6.33 3.36 2.83
CA VAL A 88 6.63 4.34 1.78
C VAL A 88 5.36 4.76 1.04
N ILE A 89 4.50 3.81 0.65
CA ILE A 89 3.22 4.13 0.02
C ILE A 89 2.42 5.08 0.91
N SER A 90 2.23 4.73 2.19
CA SER A 90 1.48 5.55 3.15
C SER A 90 2.05 6.96 3.30
N ALA A 91 3.38 7.11 3.31
CA ALA A 91 4.06 8.40 3.42
C ALA A 91 3.88 9.29 2.18
N TYR A 92 3.71 8.69 1.00
CA TYR A 92 3.57 9.41 -0.26
C TYR A 92 2.12 9.57 -0.71
N MET A 93 1.16 8.83 -0.14
CA MET A 93 -0.26 8.94 -0.49
C MET A 93 -0.80 10.37 -0.35
N ASP A 94 -0.49 11.06 0.75
CA ASP A 94 -0.95 12.44 0.99
C ASP A 94 -0.44 13.41 -0.11
N ARG A 95 0.80 13.20 -0.56
CA ARG A 95 1.41 14.00 -1.64
C ARG A 95 0.75 13.75 -2.99
N ILE A 96 0.32 12.52 -3.26
CA ILE A 96 -0.38 12.17 -4.50
C ILE A 96 -1.74 12.87 -4.52
N VAL A 97 -2.49 12.80 -3.42
CA VAL A 97 -3.77 13.51 -3.27
C VAL A 97 -3.56 15.00 -3.49
N ALA A 98 -2.58 15.62 -2.82
CA ALA A 98 -2.28 17.03 -2.98
C ALA A 98 -1.90 17.41 -4.43
N ALA A 99 -1.16 16.55 -5.15
CA ALA A 99 -0.81 16.78 -6.55
C ALA A 99 -2.03 16.76 -7.48
N VAL A 100 -2.95 15.80 -7.27
CA VAL A 100 -4.22 15.70 -8.01
C VAL A 100 -5.12 16.90 -7.71
N GLU A 101 -5.23 17.30 -6.43
CA GLU A 101 -5.97 18.49 -6.01
C GLU A 101 -5.40 19.76 -6.63
N ALA A 102 -4.07 19.92 -6.63
CA ALA A 102 -3.42 21.07 -7.26
C ALA A 102 -3.70 21.19 -8.77
N ARG A 103 -3.96 20.07 -9.45
CA ARG A 103 -4.25 20.04 -10.89
C ARG A 103 -5.72 20.29 -11.20
N ARG A 104 -6.63 19.70 -10.41
CA ARG A 104 -8.07 19.60 -10.77
C ARG A 104 -9.01 20.31 -9.80
N TYR A 105 -8.57 20.59 -8.57
CA TYR A 105 -9.38 21.15 -7.48
C TYR A 105 -8.58 22.19 -6.65
N PRO A 106 -8.08 23.27 -7.28
CA PRO A 106 -7.20 24.22 -6.61
C PRO A 106 -7.86 24.93 -5.41
N GLU A 107 -9.17 25.17 -5.48
CA GLU A 107 -9.94 25.77 -4.38
C GLU A 107 -10.00 24.84 -3.16
N ALA A 108 -10.18 23.53 -3.38
CA ALA A 108 -10.21 22.56 -2.29
C ALA A 108 -8.83 22.39 -1.63
N LEU A 109 -7.75 22.52 -2.40
CA LEU A 109 -6.39 22.45 -1.86
C LEU A 109 -6.13 23.56 -0.83
N ALA A 110 -6.71 24.75 -1.01
CA ALA A 110 -6.52 25.88 -0.10
C ALA A 110 -7.08 25.61 1.32
N SER A 111 -8.14 24.80 1.42
CA SER A 111 -8.73 24.40 2.70
C SER A 111 -8.17 23.08 3.26
N ALA A 112 -7.30 22.39 2.52
CA ALA A 112 -6.80 21.08 2.90
C ALA A 112 -5.86 21.15 4.12
N LYS A 113 -6.13 20.32 5.13
CA LYS A 113 -5.25 20.14 6.28
C LYS A 113 -4.37 18.91 6.07
N PRO A 114 -3.03 19.03 6.16
CA PRO A 114 -2.17 17.87 6.04
C PRO A 114 -2.47 16.87 7.16
N LEU A 115 -2.48 15.58 6.82
CA LEU A 115 -2.57 14.53 7.80
C LEU A 115 -1.31 14.51 8.66
N GLY A 116 -1.43 14.90 9.93
CA GLY A 116 -0.33 14.79 10.89
C GLY A 116 0.14 13.33 11.03
N TRP A 117 1.45 13.13 11.22
CA TRP A 117 2.08 11.79 11.26
C TRP A 117 1.40 10.83 12.25
N ALA A 118 1.09 11.31 13.46
CA ALA A 118 0.40 10.51 14.48
C ALA A 118 -1.00 10.03 14.03
N ARG A 119 -1.76 10.90 13.33
CA ARG A 119 -3.08 10.55 12.81
C ARG A 119 -2.95 9.54 11.66
N GLY A 120 -1.94 9.69 10.81
CA GLY A 120 -1.61 8.74 9.75
C GLY A 120 -1.29 7.34 10.29
N VAL A 121 -0.43 7.25 11.31
CA VAL A 121 -0.08 5.97 11.97
C VAL A 121 -1.32 5.32 12.59
N LEU A 122 -2.15 6.09 13.31
CA LEU A 122 -3.37 5.57 13.91
C LEU A 122 -4.37 5.05 12.86
N LEU A 123 -4.50 5.76 11.73
CA LEU A 123 -5.36 5.35 10.62
C LEU A 123 -4.84 4.06 9.98
N GLY A 124 -3.52 3.97 9.77
CA GLY A 124 -2.84 2.78 9.24
C GLY A 124 -2.99 1.56 10.14
N LEU A 125 -2.85 1.73 11.47
CA LEU A 125 -3.02 0.62 12.42
C LEU A 125 -4.48 0.13 12.46
N LYS A 126 -5.46 1.05 12.49
CA LYS A 126 -6.89 0.70 12.42
C LYS A 126 -7.26 0.03 11.09
N SER A 127 -6.67 0.48 9.99
CA SER A 127 -6.82 -0.17 8.68
C SER A 127 -6.24 -1.58 8.72
N SER A 128 -4.99 -1.74 9.17
CA SER A 128 -4.30 -3.02 9.23
C SER A 128 -5.06 -4.05 10.05
N LEU A 129 -5.54 -3.66 11.24
CA LEU A 129 -6.33 -4.54 12.10
C LEU A 129 -7.65 -4.96 11.42
N ARG A 130 -8.32 -4.03 10.74
CA ARG A 130 -9.56 -4.33 10.00
C ARG A 130 -9.30 -5.27 8.83
N VAL A 131 -8.27 -5.03 8.03
CA VAL A 131 -7.88 -5.88 6.90
C VAL A 131 -7.52 -7.28 7.38
N LEU A 132 -6.78 -7.37 8.49
CA LEU A 132 -6.43 -8.64 9.12
C LEU A 132 -7.68 -9.42 9.54
N ILE A 133 -8.60 -8.78 10.27
CA ILE A 133 -9.85 -9.41 10.71
C ILE A 133 -10.69 -9.84 9.50
N CYS A 134 -10.86 -8.97 8.51
CA CYS A 134 -11.63 -9.29 7.30
C CYS A 134 -11.02 -10.47 6.54
N ASN A 135 -9.70 -10.53 6.38
CA ASN A 135 -9.04 -11.65 5.71
C ASN A 135 -9.09 -12.94 6.53
N LEU A 136 -9.03 -12.87 7.85
CA LEU A 136 -9.18 -14.03 8.72
C LEU A 136 -10.58 -14.63 8.62
N ILE A 137 -11.61 -13.79 8.55
CA ILE A 137 -13.00 -14.22 8.32
C ILE A 137 -13.17 -14.77 6.89
N ALA A 138 -12.51 -14.17 5.89
CA ALA A 138 -12.57 -14.61 4.50
C ALA A 138 -11.79 -15.91 4.23
N LEU A 139 -10.80 -16.25 5.07
CA LEU A 139 -9.92 -17.42 4.95
C LEU A 139 -10.65 -18.75 4.67
N PRO A 140 -11.66 -19.17 5.47
CA PRO A 140 -12.39 -20.42 5.18
C PRO A 140 -13.06 -20.40 3.80
N PHE A 141 -13.56 -19.24 3.37
CA PHE A 141 -14.18 -19.08 2.06
C PHE A 141 -13.17 -19.08 0.92
N TYR A 142 -11.96 -18.50 1.14
CA TYR A 142 -10.86 -18.61 0.17
C TYR A 142 -10.46 -20.07 -0.06
N ILE A 143 -10.39 -20.87 1.01
CA ILE A 143 -10.08 -22.31 0.91
C ILE A 143 -11.17 -23.05 0.15
N LEU A 144 -12.44 -22.79 0.45
CA LEU A 144 -13.58 -23.43 -0.22
C LEU A 144 -13.64 -23.07 -1.71
N LEU A 145 -13.44 -21.80 -2.05
CA LEU A 145 -13.52 -21.29 -3.41
C LEU A 145 -12.27 -21.63 -4.25
N LEU A 146 -11.19 -22.13 -3.63
CA LEU A 146 -9.99 -22.57 -4.33
C LEU A 146 -10.31 -23.60 -5.42
N VAL A 147 -11.30 -24.48 -5.16
CA VAL A 147 -11.78 -25.51 -6.08
C VAL A 147 -12.30 -24.91 -7.40
N THR A 148 -12.85 -23.69 -7.35
CA THR A 148 -13.41 -23.02 -8.53
C THR A 148 -12.36 -22.28 -9.37
N GLY A 149 -11.14 -22.08 -8.84
CA GLY A 149 -10.07 -21.28 -9.45
C GLY A 149 -10.34 -19.77 -9.46
N ILE A 150 -11.48 -19.35 -10.02
CA ILE A 150 -11.84 -17.93 -10.19
C ILE A 150 -12.49 -17.35 -8.93
N GLY A 151 -13.24 -18.16 -8.16
CA GLY A 151 -13.97 -17.70 -6.99
C GLY A 151 -13.07 -17.08 -5.92
N THR A 152 -11.87 -17.62 -5.71
CA THR A 152 -10.88 -17.07 -4.78
C THR A 152 -10.44 -15.66 -5.19
N VAL A 153 -10.17 -15.44 -6.48
CA VAL A 153 -9.74 -14.13 -7.00
C VAL A 153 -10.87 -13.12 -6.86
N LEU A 154 -12.11 -13.50 -7.20
CA LEU A 154 -13.27 -12.62 -7.06
C LEU A 154 -13.52 -12.24 -5.60
N LEU A 155 -13.45 -13.22 -4.69
CA LEU A 155 -13.61 -12.94 -3.26
C LEU A 155 -12.47 -12.05 -2.74
N PHE A 156 -11.23 -12.30 -3.18
CA PHE A 156 -10.06 -11.48 -2.81
C PHE A 156 -10.27 -10.03 -3.25
N VAL A 157 -10.69 -9.80 -4.49
CA VAL A 157 -11.00 -8.47 -5.02
C VAL A 157 -12.13 -7.81 -4.25
N ALA A 158 -13.18 -8.55 -3.90
CA ALA A 158 -14.30 -8.02 -3.13
C ALA A 158 -13.89 -7.60 -1.72
N VAL A 159 -13.24 -8.48 -0.97
CA VAL A 159 -12.85 -8.24 0.43
C VAL A 159 -11.81 -7.13 0.52
N ASN A 160 -10.73 -7.22 -0.25
CA ASN A 160 -9.66 -6.23 -0.23
C ASN A 160 -10.08 -4.93 -0.92
N GLY A 161 -10.94 -4.99 -1.94
CA GLY A 161 -11.48 -3.81 -2.59
C GLY A 161 -12.34 -2.96 -1.67
N VAL A 162 -13.21 -3.57 -0.86
CA VAL A 162 -13.97 -2.83 0.16
C VAL A 162 -13.03 -2.16 1.16
N ALA A 163 -11.96 -2.84 1.58
CA ALA A 163 -10.99 -2.28 2.50
C ALA A 163 -10.19 -1.12 1.88
N PHE A 164 -9.64 -1.30 0.67
CA PHE A 164 -8.88 -0.27 -0.05
C PHE A 164 -9.73 0.97 -0.35
N GLY A 165 -10.94 0.77 -0.87
CA GLY A 165 -11.87 1.87 -1.12
C GLY A 165 -12.22 2.61 0.16
N ARG A 166 -12.28 1.90 1.30
CA ARG A 166 -12.42 2.52 2.59
C ARG A 166 -11.17 3.36 2.94
N ASP A 167 -10.00 2.79 2.92
CA ASP A 167 -8.79 3.45 3.42
C ASP A 167 -8.44 4.69 2.59
N LEU A 168 -8.51 4.58 1.27
CA LEU A 168 -8.27 5.69 0.34
C LEU A 168 -9.28 6.82 0.54
N GLY A 169 -10.58 6.49 0.65
CA GLY A 169 -11.62 7.50 0.87
C GLY A 169 -11.52 8.17 2.25
N GLU A 170 -11.16 7.42 3.29
CA GLU A 170 -10.99 7.94 4.65
C GLU A 170 -9.82 8.92 4.72
N MET A 171 -8.73 8.63 4.01
CA MET A 171 -7.57 9.49 3.92
C MET A 171 -7.87 10.82 3.24
N VAL A 172 -8.53 10.81 2.08
CA VAL A 172 -8.92 12.04 1.38
C VAL A 172 -9.91 12.84 2.22
N ALA A 173 -10.93 12.19 2.77
CA ALA A 173 -11.94 12.87 3.57
C ALA A 173 -11.35 13.53 4.83
N ALA A 174 -10.41 12.87 5.50
CA ALA A 174 -9.78 13.39 6.72
C ALA A 174 -8.92 14.65 6.49
N ARG A 175 -8.57 14.99 5.24
CA ARG A 175 -7.89 16.24 4.86
C ARG A 175 -8.82 17.45 4.84
N HIS A 176 -10.12 17.23 4.65
CA HIS A 176 -11.10 18.30 4.41
C HIS A 176 -12.23 18.34 5.43
N LEU A 177 -12.49 17.22 6.10
CA LEU A 177 -13.60 17.05 7.04
C LEU A 177 -13.09 16.73 8.44
N ASP A 178 -13.82 17.21 9.44
CA ASP A 178 -13.62 16.79 10.83
C ASP A 178 -14.10 15.35 11.04
N ASP A 179 -13.70 14.72 12.15
CA ASP A 179 -14.00 13.32 12.45
C ASP A 179 -15.49 12.91 12.32
N PRO A 180 -16.46 13.69 12.82
CA PRO A 180 -17.88 13.34 12.67
C PRO A 180 -18.35 13.40 11.21
N ALA A 181 -17.98 14.47 10.49
CA ALA A 181 -18.34 14.67 9.09
C ALA A 181 -17.68 13.62 8.18
N THR A 182 -16.43 13.27 8.47
CA THR A 182 -15.72 12.15 7.82
C THR A 182 -16.54 10.88 7.96
N ARG A 183 -16.93 10.47 9.18
CA ARG A 183 -17.70 9.24 9.39
C ARG A 183 -19.06 9.24 8.68
N ALA A 184 -19.72 10.39 8.60
CA ALA A 184 -20.99 10.54 7.88
C ALA A 184 -20.77 10.35 6.36
N TRP A 185 -19.77 11.03 5.79
CA TRP A 185 -19.39 10.87 4.39
C TRP A 185 -18.99 9.42 4.08
N LEU A 186 -18.21 8.78 4.96
CA LEU A 186 -17.80 7.39 4.80
C LEU A 186 -19.00 6.43 4.77
N ARG A 187 -20.09 6.74 5.50
CA ARG A 187 -21.33 5.95 5.52
C ARG A 187 -22.15 6.15 4.25
N GLY A 188 -22.27 7.39 3.78
CA GLY A 188 -23.03 7.73 2.56
C GLY A 188 -22.39 7.25 1.26
N THR A 189 -21.08 7.01 1.24
CA THR A 189 -20.31 6.68 0.02
C THR A 189 -19.81 5.24 -0.03
N ARG A 190 -20.31 4.34 0.84
CA ARG A 190 -19.83 2.95 0.96
C ARG A 190 -19.84 2.19 -0.36
N GLY A 191 -20.92 2.26 -1.12
CA GLY A 191 -21.08 1.54 -2.39
C GLY A 191 -20.06 2.00 -3.44
N ASP A 192 -20.00 3.30 -3.70
CA ASP A 192 -19.04 3.89 -4.65
C ASP A 192 -17.59 3.57 -4.30
N ARG A 193 -17.26 3.64 -3.01
CA ARG A 193 -15.92 3.32 -2.53
C ARG A 193 -15.59 1.85 -2.68
N ALA A 194 -16.54 0.96 -2.39
CA ALA A 194 -16.34 -0.47 -2.63
C ALA A 194 -16.05 -0.75 -4.12
N VAL A 195 -16.83 -0.14 -5.03
CA VAL A 195 -16.61 -0.27 -6.48
C VAL A 195 -15.23 0.28 -6.90
N MET A 196 -14.89 1.49 -6.44
CA MET A 196 -13.57 2.08 -6.68
C MET A 196 -12.44 1.19 -6.18
N GLY A 197 -12.55 0.70 -4.94
CA GLY A 197 -11.52 -0.13 -4.35
C GLY A 197 -11.40 -1.50 -5.02
N MET A 198 -12.50 -2.09 -5.50
CA MET A 198 -12.46 -3.30 -6.33
C MET A 198 -11.74 -3.06 -7.66
N MET A 199 -11.97 -1.92 -8.33
CA MET A 199 -11.23 -1.55 -9.54
C MET A 199 -9.73 -1.42 -9.26
N VAL A 200 -9.36 -0.71 -8.18
CA VAL A 200 -7.96 -0.54 -7.76
C VAL A 200 -7.32 -1.87 -7.39
N THR A 201 -8.03 -2.75 -6.69
CA THR A 201 -7.54 -4.08 -6.31
C THR A 201 -7.36 -4.98 -7.54
N GLY A 202 -8.25 -4.88 -8.53
CA GLY A 202 -8.08 -5.55 -9.81
C GLY A 202 -6.81 -5.11 -10.54
N VAL A 203 -6.52 -3.80 -10.57
CA VAL A 203 -5.26 -3.27 -11.12
C VAL A 203 -4.06 -3.73 -10.30
N PHE A 204 -4.19 -3.81 -8.98
CA PHE A 204 -3.14 -4.27 -8.07
C PHE A 204 -2.75 -5.73 -8.30
N LEU A 205 -3.67 -6.58 -8.79
CA LEU A 205 -3.38 -7.97 -9.12
C LEU A 205 -2.49 -8.14 -10.36
N LEU A 206 -2.44 -7.13 -11.23
CA LEU A 206 -1.64 -7.18 -12.45
C LEU A 206 -0.16 -6.94 -12.12
N PRO A 207 0.75 -7.89 -12.41
CA PRO A 207 2.18 -7.69 -12.23
C PRO A 207 2.65 -6.45 -12.98
N ILE A 208 3.66 -5.74 -12.44
CA ILE A 208 4.23 -4.49 -12.98
C ILE A 208 3.27 -3.29 -12.85
N VAL A 209 2.01 -3.46 -13.25
CA VAL A 209 0.95 -2.43 -13.15
C VAL A 209 0.56 -2.15 -11.70
N ASN A 210 0.77 -3.11 -10.80
CA ASN A 210 0.52 -2.96 -9.37
C ASN A 210 1.22 -1.75 -8.71
N LEU A 211 2.33 -1.28 -9.27
CA LEU A 211 3.02 -0.06 -8.83
C LEU A 211 2.18 1.21 -9.04
N LEU A 212 1.28 1.20 -10.04
CA LEU A 212 0.40 2.32 -10.34
C LEU A 212 -0.88 2.28 -9.51
N ALA A 213 -1.28 1.12 -8.99
CA ALA A 213 -2.55 0.94 -8.29
C ALA A 213 -2.70 1.88 -7.07
N PRO A 214 -1.70 2.11 -6.20
CA PRO A 214 -1.82 3.06 -5.09
C PRO A 214 -2.04 4.50 -5.58
N VAL A 215 -1.36 4.89 -6.66
CA VAL A 215 -1.48 6.24 -7.24
C VAL A 215 -2.85 6.44 -7.87
N LEU A 216 -3.28 5.46 -8.66
CA LEU A 216 -4.60 5.42 -9.28
C LEU A 216 -5.69 5.48 -8.20
N GLY A 217 -5.56 4.70 -7.14
CA GLY A 217 -6.50 4.67 -6.03
C GLY A 217 -6.61 6.01 -5.31
N ALA A 218 -5.48 6.68 -5.03
CA ALA A 218 -5.48 8.01 -4.43
C ALA A 218 -6.15 9.06 -5.34
N ALA A 219 -5.86 9.04 -6.65
CA ALA A 219 -6.48 9.94 -7.61
C ALA A 219 -8.00 9.69 -7.75
N MET A 220 -8.41 8.42 -7.89
CA MET A 220 -9.83 8.05 -7.95
C MET A 220 -10.59 8.44 -6.68
N ALA A 221 -9.99 8.24 -5.49
CA ALA A 221 -10.58 8.65 -4.23
C ALA A 221 -10.74 10.16 -4.12
N THR A 222 -9.75 10.92 -4.62
CA THR A 222 -9.80 12.39 -4.69
C THR A 222 -10.96 12.85 -5.57
N HIS A 223 -11.10 12.29 -6.77
CA HIS A 223 -12.23 12.60 -7.66
C HIS A 223 -13.57 12.21 -7.05
N LEU A 224 -13.66 11.03 -6.43
CA LEU A 224 -14.90 10.58 -5.81
C LEU A 224 -15.33 11.53 -4.69
N PHE A 225 -14.38 11.91 -3.84
CA PHE A 225 -14.62 12.82 -2.73
C PHE A 225 -15.19 14.15 -3.20
N HIS A 226 -14.52 14.80 -4.16
CA HIS A 226 -14.96 16.09 -4.69
C HIS A 226 -16.24 15.99 -5.53
N GLN A 227 -16.51 14.86 -6.18
CA GLN A 227 -17.78 14.63 -6.88
C GLN A 227 -18.97 14.48 -5.93
N ARG A 228 -18.75 13.89 -4.75
CA ARG A 228 -19.81 13.64 -3.75
C ARG A 228 -20.03 14.80 -2.78
N LEU A 229 -19.16 15.82 -2.79
CA LEU A 229 -19.29 17.05 -2.01
C LEU A 229 -19.88 18.22 -2.78
N ARG A 230 -19.89 18.13 -4.11
CA ARG A 230 -20.60 19.12 -4.94
C ARG A 230 -22.11 18.95 -4.71
N PRO A 231 -22.84 20.02 -4.39
CA PRO A 231 -24.30 19.97 -4.23
C PRO A 231 -25.00 19.54 -5.52
#